data_AF-A0A2T2RH77-F1
#
_entry.id   AF-A0A2T2RH77-F1
#
_cell.length_a   1.000
_cell.length_b   1.000
_cell.length_c   1.000
_cell.angle_alpha   90.00
_cell.angle_beta   90.00
_cell.angle_gamma   90.00
#
_symmetry.space_group_name_H-M   'P 1'
#
loop_
_entity.id
_entity.type
_entity.pdbx_description
1 polymer ?
#
loop_
_entity_poly.entity_id
_entity_poly.type
_entity_poly.pdbx_seq_one_letter_code
_entity_poly.pdbx_strand_id
1 'polypeptide(L)'
;MLQENLLFIILSTAFLFITGWYWRDAKPYSLPQPIPNWFKAWFVTVQILGKLLPIITLVLWGIWWNHTNVLAIFASYLVVLGLQIVAESLSLRRFESVVWVMVPYLYIPYRIWQLYQGLILIEGVPELMAVRAILWINIIVWIGNYALDLVQLPFLFHWQTKED
;
A
#
# COMPACT_ATOMS: atom_id res chain seq x y z
N MET A 1 5.20 -16.04 -4.90
CA MET A 1 4.63 -15.27 -3.77
C MET A 1 5.50 -15.22 -2.52
N LEU A 2 5.71 -16.28 -1.72
CA LEU A 2 6.44 -16.14 -0.44
C LEU A 2 7.89 -15.65 -0.62
N GLN A 3 8.64 -16.26 -1.54
CA GLN A 3 10.02 -15.83 -1.83
C GLN A 3 10.10 -14.40 -2.34
N GLU A 4 9.19 -14.01 -3.24
CA GLU A 4 9.07 -12.63 -3.72
C GLU A 4 8.73 -11.66 -2.59
N ASN A 5 7.82 -12.01 -1.68
CA ASN A 5 7.46 -11.16 -0.54
C ASN A 5 8.67 -10.96 0.37
N LEU A 6 9.41 -12.03 0.68
CA LEU A 6 10.62 -11.96 1.49
C LEU A 6 11.69 -11.09 0.82
N LEU A 7 11.93 -11.30 -0.47
CA LEU A 7 12.87 -10.49 -1.23
C LEU A 7 12.46 -9.02 -1.22
N PHE A 8 11.18 -8.72 -1.47
CA PHE A 8 10.65 -7.37 -1.42
C PHE A 8 10.82 -6.74 -0.03
N ILE A 9 10.49 -7.47 1.04
CA ILE A 9 10.64 -6.99 2.42
C ILE A 9 12.12 -6.67 2.71
N ILE A 10 13.04 -7.56 2.34
CA ILE A 10 14.49 -7.34 2.56
C ILE A 10 14.96 -6.09 1.81
N LEU A 11 14.61 -5.98 0.52
CA LEU A 11 15.04 -4.87 -0.33
C LEU A 11 14.42 -3.54 0.11
N SER A 12 13.10 -3.50 0.37
CA SER A 12 12.42 -2.29 0.84
C SER A 12 12.92 -1.86 2.22
N THR A 13 13.16 -2.79 3.15
CA THR A 13 13.72 -2.48 4.47
C THR A 13 15.13 -1.92 4.34
N ALA A 14 15.99 -2.56 3.54
CA ALA A 14 17.35 -2.08 3.30
C ALA A 14 17.36 -0.69 2.66
N PHE A 15 16.52 -0.46 1.66
CA PHE A 15 16.38 0.84 1.01
C PHE A 15 15.94 1.93 1.99
N LEU A 16 14.89 1.67 2.78
CA LEU A 16 14.39 2.63 3.78
C LEU A 16 15.41 2.89 4.88
N PHE A 17 16.16 1.88 5.30
CA PHE A 17 17.23 2.02 6.27
C PHE A 17 18.38 2.88 5.73
N ILE A 18 18.86 2.59 4.53
CA ILE A 18 19.96 3.34 3.89
C ILE A 18 19.55 4.79 3.65
N THR A 19 18.36 5.04 3.10
CA THR A 19 17.86 6.39 2.85
C THR A 19 17.60 7.16 4.14
N GLY A 20 17.02 6.50 5.15
CA GLY A 20 16.84 7.07 6.49
C GLY A 20 18.16 7.44 7.17
N TRP A 21 19.19 6.62 7.00
CA TRP A 21 20.53 6.94 7.50
C TRP A 21 21.16 8.11 6.74
N TYR A 22 21.07 8.12 5.42
CA TYR A 22 21.67 9.15 4.57
C TYR A 22 21.01 10.52 4.78
N TRP A 23 19.71 10.57 5.04
CA TRP A 23 18.96 11.80 5.33
C TRP A 23 18.66 12.00 6.82
N ARG A 24 19.42 11.38 7.72
CA ARG A 24 19.23 11.55 9.17
C ARG A 24 19.36 13.00 9.66
N ASP A 25 20.16 13.80 8.95
CA ASP A 25 20.44 15.19 9.25
C ASP A 25 19.54 16.16 8.44
N ALA A 26 18.58 15.63 7.67
CA ALA A 26 17.59 16.44 6.96
C ALA A 26 16.65 17.13 7.95
N LYS A 27 16.04 18.23 7.50
CA LYS A 27 15.04 18.94 8.31
C LYS A 27 13.88 17.99 8.64
N PRO A 28 13.32 18.06 9.87
CA PRO A 28 12.12 17.33 10.21
C PRO A 28 11.00 17.61 9.20
N TYR A 29 10.40 16.52 8.73
CA TYR A 29 9.32 16.53 7.77
C TYR A 29 7.98 16.51 8.49
N SER A 30 7.10 17.43 8.11
CA SER A 30 5.70 17.44 8.54
C SER A 30 4.80 17.47 7.30
N LEU A 31 3.61 16.89 7.44
CA LEU A 31 2.64 16.92 6.35
C LEU A 31 2.17 18.36 6.11
N PRO A 32 2.14 18.82 4.86
CA PRO A 32 1.63 20.15 4.54
C PRO A 32 0.15 20.28 4.93
N GLN A 33 -0.18 21.39 5.58
CA GLN A 33 -1.53 21.72 6.05
C GLN A 33 -2.06 22.95 5.29
N PRO A 34 -3.38 23.04 5.03
CA PRO A 34 -4.43 22.09 5.38
C PRO A 34 -4.55 20.92 4.38
N ILE A 35 -4.93 19.75 4.88
CA ILE A 35 -5.24 18.59 4.03
C ILE A 35 -6.58 18.84 3.30
N PRO A 36 -6.64 18.75 1.96
CA PRO A 36 -7.86 18.95 1.20
C PRO A 36 -9.01 18.02 1.63
N ASN A 37 -10.25 18.50 1.63
CA ASN A 37 -11.39 17.68 2.07
C ASN A 37 -11.64 16.46 1.17
N TRP A 38 -11.40 16.58 -0.14
CA TRP A 38 -11.51 15.45 -1.07
C TRP A 38 -10.51 14.33 -0.73
N PHE A 39 -9.32 14.68 -0.20
CA PHE A 39 -8.30 13.71 0.20
C PHE A 39 -8.77 12.89 1.40
N LYS A 40 -9.48 13.50 2.36
CA LYS A 40 -10.07 12.78 3.51
C LYS A 40 -11.08 11.73 3.04
N ALA A 41 -11.96 12.10 2.11
CA ALA A 41 -12.94 11.16 1.55
C ALA A 41 -12.25 10.01 0.81
N TRP A 42 -11.26 10.31 -0.03
CA TRP A 42 -10.47 9.31 -0.74
C TRP A 42 -9.74 8.36 0.23
N PHE A 43 -9.10 8.91 1.27
CA PHE A 43 -8.40 8.11 2.27
C PHE A 43 -9.33 7.10 2.96
N VAL A 44 -10.56 7.51 3.31
CA VAL A 44 -11.57 6.60 3.85
C VAL A 44 -11.93 5.51 2.85
N THR A 45 -12.10 5.84 1.58
CA THR A 45 -12.36 4.86 0.51
C THR A 45 -11.24 3.83 0.40
N VAL A 46 -9.97 4.26 0.40
CA VAL A 46 -8.81 3.35 0.34
C VAL A 46 -8.74 2.46 1.58
N GLN A 47 -9.07 2.96 2.77
CA GLN A 47 -9.10 2.15 3.98
C GLN A 47 -10.19 1.08 3.93
N ILE A 48 -11.37 1.40 3.41
CA ILE A 48 -12.45 0.42 3.27
C ILE A 48 -12.09 -0.62 2.20
N LEU A 49 -11.75 -0.17 1.00
CA LEU A 49 -11.57 -1.07 -0.15
C LEU A 49 -10.22 -1.79 -0.12
N GLY A 50 -9.16 -1.13 0.35
CA GLY A 50 -7.79 -1.65 0.40
C GLY A 50 -7.43 -2.36 1.71
N LYS A 51 -8.24 -2.26 2.77
CA LYS A 51 -7.97 -2.97 4.04
C LYS A 51 -9.16 -3.80 4.51
N LEU A 52 -10.32 -3.16 4.72
CA LEU A 52 -11.47 -3.86 5.30
C LEU A 52 -11.99 -4.97 4.37
N LEU A 53 -12.14 -4.67 3.09
CA LEU A 53 -12.62 -5.63 2.09
C LEU A 53 -11.69 -6.87 1.98
N PRO A 54 -10.35 -6.72 1.82
CA PRO A 54 -9.39 -7.84 1.91
C PRO A 54 -9.50 -8.71 3.17
N ILE A 55 -9.73 -8.09 4.35
CA ILE A 55 -9.91 -8.82 5.60
C ILE A 55 -11.18 -9.66 5.55
N ILE A 56 -12.29 -9.09 5.10
CA ILE A 56 -13.56 -9.81 4.95
C ILE A 56 -13.37 -10.99 3.98
N THR A 57 -12.69 -10.77 2.85
CA THR A 57 -12.44 -11.83 1.87
C THR A 57 -11.58 -12.95 2.43
N LEU A 58 -10.52 -12.61 3.18
CA LEU A 58 -9.67 -13.58 3.87
C LEU A 58 -10.46 -14.46 4.83
N VAL A 59 -11.33 -13.86 5.66
CA VAL A 59 -12.10 -14.59 6.66
C VAL A 59 -13.16 -15.49 6.01
N LEU A 60 -13.94 -14.95 5.08
CA LEU A 60 -15.04 -15.70 4.47
C LEU A 60 -14.54 -16.80 3.53
N TRP A 61 -13.69 -16.46 2.55
CA TRP A 61 -13.24 -17.45 1.57
C TRP A 61 -12.01 -18.23 2.04
N GLY A 62 -11.04 -17.56 2.66
CA GLY A 62 -9.80 -18.20 3.08
C GLY A 62 -9.96 -19.12 4.29
N ILE A 63 -10.70 -18.68 5.31
CA ILE A 63 -10.85 -19.42 6.57
C ILE A 63 -12.16 -20.23 6.57
N TRP A 64 -13.32 -19.59 6.41
CA TRP A 64 -14.61 -20.25 6.58
C TRP A 64 -14.90 -21.27 5.47
N TRP A 65 -14.62 -20.92 4.22
CA TRP A 65 -14.75 -21.84 3.07
C TRP A 65 -13.46 -22.60 2.72
N ASN A 66 -12.41 -22.43 3.54
CA ASN A 66 -11.16 -23.21 3.46
C ASN A 66 -10.44 -23.16 2.09
N HIS A 67 -10.52 -22.03 1.37
CA HIS A 67 -9.78 -21.85 0.13
C HIS A 67 -8.33 -21.39 0.43
N THR A 68 -7.41 -22.34 0.47
CA THR A 68 -5.99 -22.12 0.79
C THR A 68 -5.30 -21.09 -0.09
N ASN A 69 -5.62 -21.05 -1.39
CA ASN A 69 -5.08 -20.02 -2.31
C ASN A 69 -5.53 -18.62 -1.91
N VAL A 70 -6.81 -18.44 -1.58
CA VAL A 70 -7.36 -17.15 -1.14
C VAL A 70 -6.72 -16.73 0.19
N LEU A 71 -6.55 -17.69 1.11
CA LEU A 71 -5.83 -17.47 2.37
C LEU A 71 -4.40 -16.96 2.11
N ALA A 72 -3.64 -17.64 1.25
CA ALA A 72 -2.26 -17.30 0.94
C ALA A 72 -2.13 -15.91 0.30
N ILE A 73 -3.02 -15.56 -0.64
CA ILE A 73 -3.04 -14.27 -1.33
C ILE A 73 -3.30 -13.14 -0.32
N PHE A 74 -4.42 -13.19 0.41
CA PHE A 74 -4.82 -12.08 1.27
C PHE A 74 -4.02 -12.00 2.57
N ALA A 75 -3.55 -13.11 3.13
CA ALA A 75 -2.65 -13.06 4.28
C ALA A 75 -1.33 -12.38 3.93
N SER A 76 -0.71 -12.78 2.80
CA SER A 76 0.50 -12.15 2.29
C SER A 76 0.31 -10.66 2.00
N TYR A 77 -0.82 -10.32 1.39
CA TYR A 77 -1.21 -8.95 1.12
C TYR A 77 -1.32 -8.10 2.40
N LEU A 78 -1.99 -8.61 3.42
CA LEU A 78 -2.17 -7.89 4.69
C LEU A 78 -0.86 -7.75 5.47
N VAL A 79 0.05 -8.72 5.38
CA VAL A 79 1.39 -8.61 5.97
C VAL A 79 2.15 -7.45 5.32
N VAL A 80 2.20 -7.38 3.99
CA VAL A 80 2.88 -6.30 3.27
C VAL A 80 2.21 -4.94 3.53
N LEU A 81 0.88 -4.89 3.59
CA LEU A 81 0.14 -3.69 3.98
C LEU A 81 0.46 -3.24 5.41
N GLY A 82 0.53 -4.18 6.36
CA GLY A 82 0.92 -3.90 7.74
C GLY A 82 2.33 -3.31 7.81
N LEU A 83 3.28 -3.87 7.06
CA LEU A 83 4.64 -3.36 6.97
C LEU A 83 4.70 -1.96 6.36
N GLN A 84 3.91 -1.67 5.31
CA GLN A 84 3.78 -0.30 4.80
C GLN A 84 3.33 0.66 5.90
N ILE A 85 2.25 0.33 6.62
CA ILE A 85 1.70 1.19 7.68
C ILE A 85 2.73 1.42 8.80
N VAL A 86 3.48 0.39 9.17
CA VAL A 86 4.56 0.51 10.16
C VAL A 86 5.68 1.42 9.63
N ALA A 87 6.12 1.22 8.39
CA ALA A 87 7.16 2.06 7.77
C ALA A 87 6.72 3.53 7.67
N GLU A 88 5.49 3.80 7.26
CA GLU A 88 4.92 5.15 7.22
C GLU A 88 4.81 5.78 8.61
N SER A 89 4.33 5.02 9.59
CA SER A 89 4.18 5.51 10.97
C SER A 89 5.54 5.83 11.60
N LEU A 90 6.53 4.96 11.42
CA LEU A 90 7.88 5.18 11.94
C LEU A 90 8.55 6.37 11.25
N SER A 91 8.55 6.40 9.92
CA SER A 91 9.18 7.50 9.17
C SER A 91 8.54 8.84 9.47
N LEU A 92 7.22 8.95 9.51
CA LEU A 92 6.54 10.22 9.75
C LEU A 92 6.47 10.62 11.23
N ARG A 93 5.97 9.74 12.09
CA ARG A 93 5.61 10.11 13.47
C ARG A 93 6.74 9.93 14.46
N ARG A 94 7.67 9.02 14.19
CA ARG A 94 8.78 8.72 15.11
C ARG A 94 10.07 9.40 14.71
N PHE A 95 10.38 9.40 13.41
CA PHE A 95 11.63 9.96 12.89
C PHE A 95 11.45 11.31 12.19
N GLU A 96 10.21 11.74 11.92
CA GLU A 96 9.90 12.98 11.19
C GLU A 96 10.75 13.09 9.92
N SER A 97 10.89 11.99 9.18
CA SER A 97 11.81 11.85 8.06
C SER A 97 11.09 11.99 6.74
N VAL A 98 11.70 12.74 5.80
CA VAL A 98 11.24 12.87 4.42
C VAL A 98 11.18 11.53 3.67
N VAL A 99 11.88 10.49 4.17
CA VAL A 99 11.78 9.11 3.68
C VAL A 99 10.33 8.63 3.65
N TRP A 100 9.46 9.16 4.51
CA TRP A 100 8.03 8.87 4.50
C TRP A 100 7.42 9.00 3.10
N VAL A 101 7.79 10.04 2.34
CA VAL A 101 7.30 10.26 0.98
C VAL A 101 7.62 9.07 0.08
N MET A 102 8.75 8.38 0.28
CA MET A 102 9.20 7.26 -0.56
C MET A 102 8.49 5.95 -0.30
N VAL A 103 7.91 5.78 0.89
CA VAL A 103 7.28 4.52 1.32
C VAL A 103 6.18 4.05 0.35
N PRO A 104 5.16 4.87 0.00
CA PRO A 104 4.12 4.44 -0.95
C PRO A 104 4.70 4.04 -2.32
N TYR A 105 5.77 4.70 -2.77
CA TYR A 105 6.40 4.40 -4.06
C TYR A 105 7.12 3.05 -4.13
N LEU A 106 7.48 2.48 -2.98
CA LEU A 106 8.03 1.14 -2.90
C LEU A 106 6.92 0.10 -2.75
N TYR A 107 5.99 0.33 -1.82
CA TYR A 107 5.03 -0.67 -1.40
C TYR A 107 3.83 -0.80 -2.34
N ILE A 108 3.34 0.29 -2.92
CA ILE A 108 2.13 0.25 -3.74
C ILE A 108 2.37 -0.49 -5.07
N PRO A 109 3.45 -0.22 -5.84
CA PRO A 109 3.72 -0.99 -7.06
C PRO A 109 3.85 -2.49 -6.80
N TYR A 110 4.54 -2.86 -5.72
CA TYR A 110 4.67 -4.26 -5.33
C TYR A 110 3.33 -4.87 -4.91
N ARG A 111 2.48 -4.12 -4.21
CA ARG A 111 1.12 -4.57 -3.85
C ARG A 111 0.24 -4.80 -5.07
N ILE A 112 0.30 -3.92 -6.07
CA ILE A 112 -0.42 -4.09 -7.33
C ILE A 112 0.04 -5.39 -8.01
N TRP A 113 1.36 -5.63 -8.07
CA TRP A 113 1.91 -6.88 -8.57
C TRP A 113 1.41 -8.10 -7.79
N GLN A 114 1.42 -8.05 -6.46
CA GLN A 114 0.97 -9.14 -5.60
C GLN A 114 -0.51 -9.49 -5.83
N LEU A 115 -1.37 -8.49 -6.01
CA LEU A 115 -2.79 -8.69 -6.32
C LEU A 115 -2.97 -9.28 -7.72
N TYR A 116 -2.18 -8.85 -8.70
CA TYR A 116 -2.17 -9.40 -10.05
C TYR A 116 -1.73 -10.88 -10.06
N GLN A 117 -0.68 -11.23 -9.30
CA GLN A 117 -0.30 -12.63 -9.08
C GLN A 117 -1.44 -13.42 -8.43
N GLY A 118 -2.16 -12.80 -7.49
CA GLY A 118 -3.37 -13.38 -6.92
C GLY A 118 -4.44 -13.71 -7.96
N LEU A 119 -4.65 -12.86 -8.96
CA LEU A 119 -5.60 -13.11 -10.06
C LEU A 119 -5.20 -14.34 -10.89
N ILE A 120 -3.92 -14.46 -11.23
CA ILE A 120 -3.39 -15.61 -11.99
C ILE A 120 -3.58 -16.91 -11.19
N LEU A 121 -3.30 -16.89 -9.89
CA LEU A 121 -3.39 -18.09 -9.04
C LEU A 121 -4.79 -18.67 -8.89
N ILE A 122 -5.83 -17.85 -9.04
CA ILE A 122 -7.23 -18.28 -8.96
C ILE A 122 -7.93 -18.25 -10.33
N GLU A 123 -7.15 -18.07 -11.41
CA GLU A 123 -7.66 -18.10 -12.77
C GLU A 123 -8.30 -19.47 -13.07
N GLY A 124 -9.44 -19.45 -13.76
CA GLY A 124 -10.15 -20.67 -14.12
C GLY A 124 -10.96 -21.34 -13.00
N VAL A 125 -10.95 -20.83 -11.76
CA VAL A 125 -11.79 -21.37 -10.65
C VAL A 125 -13.14 -20.65 -10.59
N PRO A 126 -14.27 -21.24 -11.07
CA PRO A 126 -15.54 -20.53 -11.21
C PRO A 126 -16.13 -20.07 -9.87
N GLU A 127 -15.93 -20.86 -8.82
CA GLU A 127 -16.42 -20.59 -7.46
C GLU A 127 -15.81 -19.31 -6.85
N LEU A 128 -14.66 -18.87 -7.37
CA LEU A 128 -13.91 -17.70 -6.89
C LEU A 128 -14.13 -16.44 -7.74
N MET A 129 -15.22 -16.37 -8.53
CA MET A 129 -15.56 -15.17 -9.31
C MET A 129 -15.67 -13.91 -8.44
N ALA A 130 -16.32 -14.01 -7.27
CA ALA A 130 -16.42 -12.89 -6.34
C ALA A 130 -15.05 -12.42 -5.84
N VAL A 131 -14.15 -13.37 -5.52
CA VAL A 131 -12.78 -13.06 -5.10
C VAL A 131 -11.99 -12.38 -6.21
N ARG A 132 -12.13 -12.83 -7.46
CA ARG A 132 -11.52 -12.17 -8.63
C ARG A 132 -12.00 -10.73 -8.80
N ALA A 133 -13.30 -10.48 -8.63
CA ALA A 133 -13.83 -9.11 -8.67
C ALA A 133 -13.22 -8.24 -7.57
N ILE A 134 -13.07 -8.77 -6.35
CA ILE A 134 -12.46 -8.06 -5.23
C ILE A 134 -10.97 -7.75 -5.49
N LEU A 135 -10.22 -8.68 -6.07
CA LEU A 135 -8.83 -8.45 -6.46
C LEU A 135 -8.72 -7.32 -7.50
N TRP A 136 -9.59 -7.31 -8.52
CA TRP A 136 -9.64 -6.22 -9.50
C TRP A 136 -9.97 -4.87 -8.86
N ILE A 137 -10.97 -4.82 -7.97
CA ILE A 137 -11.30 -3.60 -7.23
C ILE A 137 -10.08 -3.10 -6.45
N ASN A 138 -9.37 -4.00 -5.75
CA ASN A 138 -8.17 -3.62 -5.01
C ASN A 138 -7.07 -3.10 -5.93
N ILE A 139 -6.82 -3.75 -7.06
CA ILE A 139 -5.82 -3.28 -8.05
C ILE A 139 -6.15 -1.86 -8.51
N ILE A 140 -7.40 -1.60 -8.88
CA ILE A 140 -7.85 -0.29 -9.35
C ILE A 140 -7.68 0.76 -8.24
N VAL A 141 -8.07 0.44 -7.01
CA VAL A 141 -7.92 1.34 -5.86
C VAL A 141 -6.46 1.68 -5.61
N TRP A 142 -5.55 0.71 -5.67
CA TRP A 142 -4.12 0.95 -5.46
C TRP A 142 -3.46 1.70 -6.61
N ILE A 143 -3.88 1.45 -7.85
CA ILE A 143 -3.43 2.26 -9.00
C ILE A 143 -3.89 3.71 -8.82
N GLY A 144 -5.16 3.93 -8.46
CA GLY A 144 -5.69 5.25 -8.16
C GLY A 144 -4.94 5.93 -7.02
N ASN A 145 -4.64 5.19 -5.95
CA ASN A 145 -3.87 5.73 -4.83
C ASN A 145 -2.46 6.13 -5.26
N TYR A 146 -1.78 5.28 -6.02
CA TYR A 146 -0.44 5.57 -6.55
C TYR A 146 -0.43 6.81 -7.43
N ALA A 147 -1.42 6.96 -8.31
CA ALA A 147 -1.55 8.15 -9.15
C ALA A 147 -1.76 9.42 -8.32
N LEU A 148 -2.56 9.34 -7.25
CA LEU A 148 -2.75 10.47 -6.34
C LEU A 148 -1.49 10.81 -5.55
N ASP A 149 -0.73 9.81 -5.11
CA ASP A 149 0.56 10.03 -4.46
C ASP A 149 1.49 10.81 -5.40
N LEU A 150 1.60 10.38 -6.66
CA LEU A 150 2.41 11.06 -7.69
C LEU A 150 1.97 12.51 -7.93
N VAL A 151 0.67 12.75 -8.07
CA VAL A 151 0.12 14.11 -8.28
C VAL A 151 0.40 15.01 -7.08
N GLN A 152 0.51 14.45 -5.88
CA GLN A 152 0.77 15.21 -4.66
C GLN A 152 2.24 15.51 -4.40
N LEU A 153 3.18 14.94 -5.17
CA LEU A 153 4.61 15.15 -4.98
C LEU A 153 5.02 16.64 -4.86
N PRO A 154 4.54 17.56 -5.72
CA PRO A 154 4.88 18.97 -5.59
C PRO A 154 4.43 19.56 -4.25
N PHE A 155 3.23 19.20 -3.81
CA PHE A 155 2.70 19.64 -2.53
C PHE A 155 3.49 19.06 -1.36
N LEU A 156 3.79 17.74 -1.40
CA LEU A 156 4.57 17.04 -0.38
C LEU A 156 6.00 17.55 -0.24
N PHE A 157 6.62 17.99 -1.34
CA PHE A 157 7.98 18.55 -1.34
C PHE A 157 8.01 20.08 -1.17
N HIS A 158 6.87 20.73 -0.92
CA HIS A 158 6.75 22.19 -0.85
C HIS A 158 7.30 22.91 -2.09
N TRP A 159 7.16 22.31 -3.27
CA TRP A 159 7.49 22.99 -4.52
C TRP A 159 6.58 24.19 -4.71
N GLN A 160 7.14 25.32 -5.13
CA GLN A 160 6.37 26.52 -5.42
C GLN A 160 5.42 26.25 -6.59
N THR A 161 4.15 26.03 -6.29
CA THR A 161 3.07 26.09 -7.28
C THR A 161 2.63 27.54 -7.41
N LYS A 162 2.32 28.01 -8.62
CA LYS A 162 1.71 29.35 -8.77
C LYS A 162 0.43 29.38 -7.94
N GLU A 163 0.30 30.39 -7.10
CA GLU A 163 -0.97 30.70 -6.42
C GLU A 163 -2.01 31.02 -7.51
N ASP A 164 -3.17 30.37 -7.45
CA ASP A 164 -4.35 30.76 -8.22
C ASP A 164 -4.97 32.05 -7.65
#